data_AF-A0A7V8YIU1-F1
#
_entry.id   AF-A0A7V8YIU1-F1
#
_cell.length_a   1.000
_cell.length_b   1.000
_cell.length_c   1.000
_cell.angle_alpha   90.00
_cell.angle_beta   90.00
_cell.angle_gamma   90.00
#
_symmetry.space_group_name_H-M   'P 1'
#
loop_
_entity.id
_entity.type
_entity.pdbx_description
1 polymer ?
#
loop_
_entity_poly.entity_id
_entity_poly.type
_entity_poly.pdbx_seq_one_letter_code
_entity_poly.pdbx_strand_id
1 'polypeptide(L)'
;VQRERGIKGLLEYWKPFELHSVQRLLEDYPADHVLAFGGGQSVYTDEDDTLTAAKTLSTSRVVLLLPSEDLEESVPILLGRIRVAAPELPDSIMASVESLVREQFLSTSNRRLANDVVYNAKQSVGETVHAILAALQ
;
A
#
# COMPACT_ATOMS: atom_id res chain seq x y z
N VAL A 1 20.60 11.49 5.49
CA VAL A 1 19.81 10.23 5.54
C VAL A 1 20.17 9.24 4.43
N GLN A 2 19.68 9.36 3.18
CA GLN A 2 19.93 8.31 2.15
C GLN A 2 21.42 8.02 1.91
N ARG A 3 22.25 9.06 1.79
CA ARG A 3 23.71 8.91 1.59
C ARG A 3 24.41 8.22 2.77
N GLU A 4 23.85 8.28 3.97
CA GLU A 4 24.47 7.81 5.21
C GLU A 4 23.88 6.48 5.70
N ARG A 5 22.59 6.24 5.45
CA ARG A 5 21.80 5.12 5.97
C ARG A 5 21.12 4.28 4.89
N GLY A 6 21.39 4.56 3.62
CA GLY A 6 20.83 3.84 2.48
C GLY A 6 19.31 4.03 2.31
N ILE A 7 18.72 3.17 1.47
CA ILE A 7 17.29 3.21 1.13
C ILE A 7 16.43 2.86 2.37
N LYS A 8 16.82 1.85 3.14
CA LYS A 8 16.08 1.46 4.35
C LYS A 8 15.98 2.61 5.36
N GLY A 9 17.10 3.27 5.67
CA GLY A 9 17.09 4.42 6.59
C GLY A 9 16.35 5.63 6.03
N LEU A 10 16.22 5.77 4.71
CA LEU A 10 15.38 6.78 4.09
C LEU A 10 13.88 6.47 4.27
N LEU A 11 13.48 5.21 4.07
CA LEU A 11 12.10 4.76 4.29
C LEU A 11 11.70 4.95 5.75
N GLU A 12 12.53 4.54 6.70
CA GLU A 12 12.31 4.76 8.14
C GLU A 12 12.18 6.25 8.48
N TYR A 13 13.01 7.10 7.87
CA TYR A 13 12.93 8.55 8.05
C TYR A 13 11.63 9.14 7.50
N TRP A 14 11.09 8.59 6.41
CA TRP A 14 9.83 9.07 5.80
C TRP A 14 8.58 8.66 6.58
N LYS A 15 8.61 7.57 7.35
CA LYS A 15 7.43 7.01 8.00
C LYS A 15 6.57 8.03 8.77
N PRO A 16 7.12 8.89 9.64
CA PRO A 16 6.31 9.89 10.35
C PRO A 16 5.63 10.90 9.41
N PHE A 17 6.26 11.21 8.27
CA PHE A 17 5.72 12.13 7.28
C PHE A 17 4.66 11.47 6.39
N GLU A 18 4.68 10.15 6.23
CA GLU A 18 3.67 9.42 5.47
C GLU A 18 2.29 9.52 6.16
N LEU A 19 2.21 9.30 7.48
CA LEU A 19 0.96 9.48 8.23
C LEU A 19 0.45 10.92 8.15
N HIS A 20 1.36 11.89 8.31
CA HIS A 20 1.01 13.30 8.16
C HIS A 20 0.42 13.59 6.77
N SER A 21 1.00 13.01 5.71
CA SER A 21 0.49 13.18 4.35
C SER A 21 -0.92 12.60 4.16
N VAL A 22 -1.23 11.45 4.77
CA VAL A 22 -2.57 10.85 4.75
C VAL A 22 -3.59 11.79 5.43
N GLN A 23 -3.23 12.35 6.59
CA GLN A 23 -4.09 13.30 7.30
C GLN A 23 -4.35 14.56 6.49
N ARG A 24 -3.32 15.13 5.85
CA ARG A 24 -3.48 16.31 4.98
C ARG A 24 -4.40 16.02 3.79
N LEU A 25 -4.20 14.89 3.12
CA LEU A 25 -5.02 14.52 1.96
C LEU A 25 -6.51 14.38 2.32
N LEU A 26 -6.83 13.83 3.48
CA LEU A 26 -8.22 13.71 3.91
C LEU A 26 -8.86 15.05 4.31
N GLU A 27 -8.07 16.02 4.75
CA GLU A 27 -8.57 17.38 5.00
C GLU A 27 -8.81 18.14 3.70
N ASP A 28 -7.91 18.00 2.72
CA ASP A 28 -8.03 18.64 1.41
C ASP A 28 -9.16 18.01 0.57
N TYR A 29 -9.44 16.71 0.77
CA TYR A 29 -10.43 15.93 0.04
C TYR A 29 -11.39 15.17 0.99
N PRO A 30 -12.32 15.88 1.67
CA PRO A 30 -13.07 15.32 2.80
C PRO A 30 -14.18 14.32 2.45
N ALA A 31 -14.73 14.36 1.24
CA ALA A 31 -15.82 13.48 0.80
C ALA A 31 -15.85 13.35 -0.73
N ASP A 32 -16.43 12.27 -1.25
CA ASP A 32 -16.66 12.03 -2.69
C ASP A 32 -15.40 11.93 -3.56
N HIS A 33 -14.29 11.49 -2.98
CA HIS A 33 -13.01 11.28 -3.69
C HIS A 33 -12.50 9.85 -3.51
N VAL A 34 -11.78 9.36 -4.52
CA VAL A 34 -11.00 8.12 -4.44
C VAL A 34 -9.53 8.50 -4.22
N LEU A 35 -8.99 8.15 -3.06
CA LEU A 35 -7.58 8.35 -2.73
C LEU A 35 -6.83 7.02 -2.89
N ALA A 36 -5.78 7.03 -3.70
CA ALA A 36 -4.92 5.86 -3.90
C ALA A 36 -3.64 6.02 -3.07
N PHE A 37 -3.48 5.15 -2.06
CA PHE A 37 -2.29 5.12 -1.22
C PHE A 37 -1.33 4.03 -1.70
N GLY A 38 -0.03 4.37 -1.78
CA GLY A 38 1.03 3.40 -2.01
C GLY A 38 1.40 2.65 -0.73
N GLY A 39 2.20 1.59 -0.84
CA GLY A 39 2.60 0.77 0.31
C GLY A 39 3.37 1.51 1.41
N GLY A 40 3.91 2.70 1.11
CA GLY A 40 4.45 3.61 2.11
C GLY A 40 3.38 4.16 3.07
N GLN A 41 2.23 4.56 2.54
CA GLN A 41 1.16 5.25 3.26
C GLN A 41 0.17 4.28 3.96
N SER A 42 0.32 2.97 3.75
CA SER A 42 -0.57 1.94 4.29
C SER A 42 0.12 1.00 5.30
N VAL A 43 1.44 1.11 5.45
CA VAL A 43 2.26 0.28 6.34
C VAL A 43 2.92 1.15 7.40
N TYR A 44 2.58 0.89 8.65
CA TYR A 44 3.10 1.61 9.81
C TYR A 44 3.93 0.65 10.67
N THR A 45 5.05 1.15 11.18
CA THR A 45 5.97 0.34 12.02
C THR A 45 5.71 0.52 13.50
N ASP A 46 5.09 1.64 13.88
CA ASP A 46 4.61 1.91 15.24
C ASP A 46 3.12 1.55 15.35
N GLU A 47 2.74 0.96 16.48
CA GLU A 47 1.35 0.65 16.81
C GLU A 47 0.54 1.95 17.00
N ASP A 48 1.14 2.98 17.60
CA ASP A 48 0.47 4.27 17.83
C ASP A 48 0.17 4.97 16.50
N ASP A 49 1.05 4.85 15.51
CA ASP A 49 0.82 5.32 14.14
C ASP A 49 -0.30 4.54 13.47
N THR A 50 -0.35 3.22 13.64
CA THR A 50 -1.42 2.37 13.10
C THR A 50 -2.79 2.76 13.69
N LEU A 51 -2.85 2.99 15.01
CA LEU A 51 -4.07 3.42 15.68
C LEU A 51 -4.50 4.83 15.24
N THR A 52 -3.54 5.73 15.07
CA THR A 52 -3.79 7.08 14.58
C THR A 52 -4.32 7.04 13.14
N ALA A 53 -3.70 6.25 12.26
CA ALA A 53 -4.16 6.04 10.89
C ALA A 53 -5.58 5.47 10.86
N ALA A 54 -5.88 4.46 11.69
CA ALA A 54 -7.22 3.87 11.79
C ALA A 54 -8.27 4.90 12.21
N LYS A 55 -7.94 5.77 13.18
CA LYS A 55 -8.81 6.87 13.58
C LYS A 55 -9.00 7.89 12.45
N THR A 56 -7.91 8.28 11.79
CA THR A 56 -7.93 9.21 10.66
C THR A 56 -8.79 8.69 9.50
N LEU A 57 -8.75 7.39 9.21
CA LEU A 57 -9.51 6.76 8.13
C LEU A 57 -10.91 6.28 8.56
N SER A 58 -11.32 6.51 9.81
CA SER A 58 -12.55 5.92 10.38
C SER A 58 -13.85 6.34 9.67
N THR A 59 -13.86 7.49 9.01
CA THR A 59 -15.00 7.99 8.23
C THR A 59 -14.91 7.62 6.75
N SER A 60 -13.82 6.97 6.34
CA SER A 60 -13.56 6.54 4.97
C SER A 60 -13.81 5.04 4.83
N ARG A 61 -14.18 4.61 3.62
CA ARG A 61 -14.18 3.19 3.25
C ARG A 61 -12.82 2.87 2.63
N VAL A 62 -12.08 1.95 3.26
CA VAL A 62 -10.72 1.56 2.86
C VAL A 62 -10.76 0.19 2.22
N VAL A 63 -10.33 0.09 0.96
CA VAL A 63 -10.24 -1.16 0.22
C VAL A 63 -8.79 -1.52 -0.01
N LEU A 64 -8.37 -2.68 0.48
CA LEU A 64 -7.03 -3.23 0.24
C LEU A 64 -7.04 -4.06 -1.05
N LEU A 65 -6.20 -3.68 -2.00
CA LEU A 65 -6.01 -4.42 -3.25
C LEU A 65 -4.79 -5.32 -3.15
N LEU A 66 -5.01 -6.62 -3.31
CA LEU A 66 -3.94 -7.63 -3.38
C LEU A 66 -4.12 -8.49 -4.63
N PRO A 67 -3.06 -9.11 -5.19
CA PRO A 67 -3.24 -10.08 -6.27
C PRO A 67 -4.02 -11.31 -5.78
N SER A 68 -3.58 -11.91 -4.69
CA SER A 68 -4.24 -13.03 -4.02
C SER A 68 -4.05 -12.95 -2.51
N GLU A 69 -4.66 -13.88 -1.78
CA GLU A 69 -4.47 -14.00 -0.33
C GLU A 69 -3.10 -14.58 0.02
N ASP A 70 -2.57 -15.42 -0.86
CA ASP A 70 -1.30 -16.11 -0.68
C ASP A 70 -0.12 -15.18 -1.04
N LEU A 71 0.83 -15.08 -0.11
CA LEU A 71 2.03 -14.26 -0.27
C LEU A 71 2.90 -14.75 -1.43
N GLU A 72 3.15 -16.05 -1.51
CA GLU A 72 4.04 -16.65 -2.50
C GLU A 72 3.44 -16.62 -3.91
N GLU A 73 2.11 -16.58 -4.02
CA GLU A 73 1.43 -16.27 -5.28
C GLU A 73 1.47 -14.76 -5.60
N SER A 74 1.29 -13.89 -4.60
CA SER A 74 1.16 -12.45 -4.81
C SER A 74 2.48 -11.76 -5.15
N VAL A 75 3.58 -12.13 -4.49
CA VAL A 75 4.90 -11.52 -4.71
C VAL A 75 5.34 -11.56 -6.17
N PRO A 76 5.38 -12.72 -6.88
CA PRO A 76 5.80 -12.74 -8.27
C PRO A 76 4.88 -11.93 -9.19
N ILE A 77 3.57 -11.87 -8.90
CA ILE A 77 2.63 -11.03 -9.66
C ILE A 77 2.95 -9.54 -9.48
N LEU A 78 3.17 -9.11 -8.24
CA LEU A 78 3.52 -7.71 -7.93
C LEU A 78 4.86 -7.32 -8.56
N LEU A 79 5.88 -8.18 -8.46
CA LEU A 79 7.17 -7.94 -9.11
C LEU A 79 7.03 -7.84 -10.63
N GLY A 80 6.24 -8.71 -11.26
CA GLY A 80 5.94 -8.64 -12.69
C GLY A 80 5.26 -7.31 -13.07
N ARG A 81 4.28 -6.86 -12.27
CA ARG A 81 3.61 -5.56 -12.47
C ARG A 81 4.58 -4.39 -12.33
N ILE A 82 5.47 -4.41 -11.34
CA ILE A 82 6.49 -3.38 -11.13
C ILE A 82 7.44 -3.30 -12.33
N ARG A 83 7.87 -4.43 -12.87
CA ARG A 83 8.73 -4.46 -14.08
C ARG A 83 8.07 -3.84 -15.31
N VAL A 84 6.76 -4.05 -15.47
CA VAL A 84 5.99 -3.44 -16.57
C VAL A 84 5.81 -1.95 -16.34
N ALA A 85 5.54 -1.54 -15.10
CA ALA A 85 5.27 -0.14 -14.75
C ALA A 85 6.54 0.73 -14.71
N ALA A 86 7.69 0.15 -14.39
CA ALA A 86 8.97 0.85 -14.24
C ALA A 86 10.11 0.03 -14.91
N PRO A 87 10.10 -0.08 -16.26
CA PRO A 87 11.05 -0.90 -17.00
C PRO A 87 12.51 -0.42 -16.89
N GLU A 88 12.73 0.82 -16.46
CA GLU A 88 14.04 1.42 -16.24
C GLU A 88 14.69 1.00 -14.91
N LEU A 89 13.96 0.33 -14.01
CA LEU A 89 14.51 -0.12 -12.74
C LEU A 89 15.60 -1.18 -12.95
N PRO A 90 16.83 -0.97 -12.44
CA PRO A 90 17.91 -1.93 -12.58
C PRO A 90 17.60 -3.28 -11.94
N ASP A 91 18.05 -4.37 -12.56
CA ASP A 91 17.91 -5.71 -11.95
C ASP A 91 18.56 -5.81 -10.56
N SER A 92 19.62 -5.02 -10.33
CA SER A 92 20.33 -4.99 -9.06
C SER A 92 19.47 -4.53 -7.87
N ILE A 93 18.40 -3.76 -8.10
CA ILE A 93 17.54 -3.28 -7.01
C ILE A 93 16.36 -4.21 -6.73
N MET A 94 16.11 -5.20 -7.58
CA MET A 94 14.86 -5.97 -7.54
C MET A 94 14.77 -6.93 -6.37
N ALA A 95 15.92 -7.42 -5.88
CA ALA A 95 15.95 -8.16 -4.62
C ALA A 95 15.50 -7.28 -3.43
N SER A 96 15.84 -5.98 -3.44
CA SER A 96 15.38 -5.04 -2.42
C SER A 96 13.89 -4.72 -2.57
N VAL A 97 13.41 -4.60 -3.82
CA VAL A 97 11.98 -4.41 -4.11
C VAL A 97 11.18 -5.62 -3.65
N GLU A 98 11.63 -6.85 -3.91
CA GLU A 98 10.98 -8.07 -3.43
C GLU A 98 10.91 -8.10 -1.91
N SER A 99 12.02 -7.80 -1.22
CA SER A 99 12.03 -7.72 0.24
C SER A 99 11.00 -6.71 0.76
N LEU A 100 10.90 -5.54 0.13
CA LEU A 100 9.93 -4.51 0.53
C LEU A 100 8.49 -4.94 0.27
N VAL A 101 8.21 -5.54 -0.89
CA VAL A 101 6.87 -6.07 -1.22
C VAL A 101 6.43 -7.13 -0.22
N ARG A 102 7.34 -8.06 0.14
CA ARG A 102 7.08 -9.09 1.14
C ARG A 102 6.78 -8.49 2.51
N GLU A 103 7.59 -7.52 2.96
CA GLU A 103 7.37 -6.80 4.22
C GLU A 103 6.02 -6.07 4.24
N GLN A 104 5.68 -5.36 3.16
CA GLN A 104 4.42 -4.64 3.05
C GLN A 104 3.22 -5.58 3.02
N PHE A 105 3.31 -6.72 2.33
CA PHE A 105 2.25 -7.72 2.27
C PHE A 105 1.99 -8.35 3.65
N LEU A 106 3.06 -8.64 4.39
CA LEU A 106 3.00 -9.23 5.73
C LEU A 106 2.63 -8.22 6.83
N SER A 107 2.64 -6.92 6.53
CA SER A 107 2.25 -5.88 7.49
C SER A 107 0.80 -6.07 7.93
N THR A 108 0.61 -6.10 9.25
CA THR A 108 -0.72 -6.13 9.86
C THR A 108 -1.49 -4.83 9.65
N SER A 109 -0.80 -3.69 9.43
CA SER A 109 -1.43 -2.38 9.22
C SER A 109 -2.38 -2.41 8.03
N ASN A 110 -1.97 -2.96 6.89
CA ASN A 110 -2.80 -3.06 5.68
C ASN A 110 -4.14 -3.74 5.97
N ARG A 111 -4.11 -4.91 6.64
CA ARG A 111 -5.33 -5.66 6.94
C ARG A 111 -6.16 -5.03 8.06
N ARG A 112 -5.54 -4.34 9.02
CA ARG A 112 -6.25 -3.66 10.11
C ARG A 112 -6.95 -2.38 9.68
N LEU A 113 -6.38 -1.68 8.70
CA LEU A 113 -6.92 -0.43 8.18
C LEU A 113 -8.02 -0.66 7.13
N ALA A 114 -7.98 -1.80 6.45
CA ALA A 114 -8.94 -2.14 5.41
C ALA A 114 -10.30 -2.54 5.99
N ASN A 115 -11.37 -2.03 5.38
CA ASN A 115 -12.72 -2.55 5.58
C ASN A 115 -12.97 -3.77 4.70
N ASP A 116 -12.42 -3.77 3.48
CA ASP A 116 -12.58 -4.86 2.51
C ASP A 116 -11.25 -5.19 1.83
N VAL A 117 -11.14 -6.42 1.35
CA VAL A 117 -10.00 -6.88 0.54
C VAL A 117 -10.53 -7.35 -0.81
N VAL A 118 -9.94 -6.85 -1.89
CA VAL A 118 -10.24 -7.30 -3.26
C VAL A 118 -9.01 -7.94 -3.86
N TYR A 119 -9.17 -9.20 -4.30
CA TYR A 119 -8.14 -9.99 -4.95
C TYR A 119 -8.23 -9.89 -6.47
N ASN A 120 -7.16 -9.48 -7.15
CA ASN A 120 -7.19 -9.10 -8.55
C ASN A 120 -6.16 -9.79 -9.47
N ALA A 121 -5.54 -10.90 -9.05
CA ALA A 121 -4.52 -11.61 -9.82
C ALA A 121 -4.97 -11.94 -11.26
N LYS A 122 -6.24 -12.32 -11.42
CA LYS A 122 -6.82 -12.78 -12.69
C LYS A 122 -7.86 -11.80 -13.27
N GLN A 123 -7.96 -10.62 -12.68
CA GLN A 123 -8.94 -9.61 -13.09
C GLN A 123 -8.30 -8.64 -14.08
N SER A 124 -9.07 -8.28 -15.11
CA SER A 124 -8.87 -7.05 -15.86
C SER A 124 -9.11 -5.83 -14.96
N VAL A 125 -8.72 -4.65 -15.44
CA VAL A 125 -9.00 -3.38 -14.75
C VAL A 125 -10.51 -3.20 -14.54
N GLY A 126 -11.33 -3.50 -15.55
CA GLY A 126 -12.79 -3.37 -15.46
C GLY A 126 -13.40 -4.30 -14.41
N GLU A 127 -12.95 -5.56 -14.36
CA GLU A 127 -13.38 -6.51 -13.34
C GLU A 127 -12.94 -6.08 -11.93
N THR A 128 -11.72 -5.52 -11.80
CA THR A 128 -11.23 -4.98 -10.53
C THR A 128 -12.09 -3.82 -10.05
N VAL A 129 -12.41 -2.87 -10.94
CA VAL A 129 -13.30 -1.74 -10.63
C VAL A 129 -14.67 -2.23 -10.20
N HIS A 130 -15.24 -3.21 -10.90
CA HIS A 130 -16.53 -3.78 -10.53
C HIS A 130 -16.49 -4.43 -9.14
N ALA A 131 -15.43 -5.20 -8.84
CA ALA A 131 -15.24 -5.82 -7.54
C ALA A 131 -15.08 -4.79 -6.40
N ILE A 132 -14.37 -3.69 -6.65
CA ILE A 132 -14.26 -2.57 -5.70
C ILE A 132 -15.64 -1.97 -5.46
N LEU A 133 -16.37 -1.61 -6.52
CA LEU A 133 -17.70 -1.02 -6.38
C LEU A 133 -18.68 -1.92 -5.63
N ALA A 134 -18.59 -3.25 -5.82
CA ALA A 134 -19.40 -4.21 -5.08
C ALA A 134 -19.05 -4.26 -3.57
N ALA A 135 -17.80 -4.00 -3.19
CA ALA A 135 -17.38 -3.92 -1.79
C ALA A 135 -17.79 -2.61 -1.08
N LEU A 136 -18.15 -1.59 -1.85
CA LEU A 136 -18.62 -0.28 -1.36
C LEU A 136 -20.14 -0.21 -1.13
N GLN A 137 -20.90 -1.24 -1.51
CA GLN A 137 -22.35 -1.34 -1.32
C GLN A 137 -22.71 -1.79 0.11
#